data_AF-A0A847YT31-F1
#
_entry.id   AF-A0A847YT31-F1
#
_cell.length_a   1.000
_cell.length_b   1.000
_cell.length_c   1.000
_cell.angle_alpha   90.00
_cell.angle_beta   90.00
_cell.angle_gamma   90.00
#
_symmetry.space_group_name_H-M   'P 1'
#
loop_
_entity.id
_entity.type
_entity.pdbx_description
1 polymer ?
#
loop_
_entity_poly.entity_id
_entity_poly.type
_entity_poly.pdbx_seq_one_letter_code
_entity_poly.pdbx_strand_id
1 'polypeptide(L)'
;MSKAKLPKDHLRAVIRQRKAMELRVAGKTYWEIADELGVSYRTAYLDVLNAYKRTADLSDLDVEKARRIELDRLDRLYQRAWAAVENGSLQAIDTALRIITRRAALQGLDTNSPPPPQEHVIKVVGFDPERL
;
A
#
# COMPACT_ATOMS: atom_id res chain seq x y z
N MET A 1 -24.27 26.79 0.69
CA MET A 1 -23.99 25.33 0.62
C MET A 1 -23.28 24.93 1.92
N SER A 2 -24.02 24.40 2.90
CA SER A 2 -23.51 24.11 4.25
C SER A 2 -22.58 22.89 4.22
N LYS A 3 -21.34 23.03 4.71
CA LYS A 3 -20.44 21.88 4.97
C LYS A 3 -21.04 21.08 6.13
N ALA A 4 -21.62 19.92 5.83
CA ALA A 4 -22.15 19.02 6.86
C ALA A 4 -21.02 18.64 7.84
N LYS A 5 -21.22 18.96 9.12
CA LYS A 5 -20.28 18.68 10.21
C LYS A 5 -20.24 17.16 10.40
N LEU A 6 -19.12 16.52 10.04
CA LEU A 6 -18.95 15.06 10.21
C LEU A 6 -19.19 14.69 11.69
N PRO A 7 -19.90 13.57 11.99
CA PRO A 7 -20.13 13.12 13.35
C PRO A 7 -18.82 12.97 14.12
N LYS A 8 -18.78 13.38 15.41
CA LYS A 8 -17.56 13.34 16.25
C LYS A 8 -16.85 11.98 16.22
N ASP A 9 -17.61 10.89 16.14
CA ASP A 9 -17.08 9.53 16.11
C ASP A 9 -16.38 9.20 14.79
N HIS A 10 -16.84 9.78 13.68
CA HIS A 10 -16.17 9.67 12.39
C HIS A 10 -14.81 10.37 12.42
N LEU A 11 -14.75 11.58 12.98
CA LEU A 11 -13.50 12.34 13.10
C LEU A 11 -12.47 11.62 13.97
N ARG A 12 -12.91 11.05 15.10
CA ARG A 12 -12.06 10.22 15.98
C ARG A 12 -11.50 9.01 15.24
N ALA A 13 -12.32 8.33 14.46
CA ALA A 13 -11.88 7.20 13.65
C ALA A 13 -10.83 7.62 12.60
N VAL A 14 -11.06 8.75 11.90
CA VAL A 14 -10.10 9.27 10.91
C VAL A 14 -8.75 9.60 11.55
N ILE A 15 -8.75 10.25 12.72
CA ILE A 15 -7.53 10.61 13.44
C ILE A 15 -6.76 9.35 13.85
N ARG A 16 -7.46 8.35 14.39
CA ARG A 16 -6.83 7.08 14.79
C ARG A 16 -6.27 6.32 13.59
N GLN A 17 -6.99 6.31 12.47
CA GLN A 17 -6.53 5.72 11.20
C GLN A 17 -5.24 6.36 10.71
N ARG A 18 -5.17 7.69 10.69
CA ARG A 18 -3.96 8.42 10.31
C ARG A 18 -2.79 8.04 11.23
N LYS A 19 -3.02 7.98 12.54
CA LYS A 19 -1.98 7.59 13.50
C LYS A 19 -1.52 6.15 13.32
N ALA A 20 -2.45 5.22 13.08
CA ALA A 20 -2.13 3.82 12.80
C ALA A 20 -1.25 3.69 11.56
N MET A 21 -1.53 4.46 10.50
CA MET A 21 -0.71 4.51 9.29
C MET A 21 0.69 5.08 9.56
N GLU A 22 0.81 6.19 10.29
CA GLU A 22 2.10 6.77 10.67
C GLU A 22 2.97 5.75 11.41
N LEU A 23 2.40 5.02 12.39
CA LEU A 23 3.11 3.97 13.12
C LEU A 23 3.50 2.80 12.21
N ARG A 24 2.64 2.44 11.26
CA ARG A 24 2.94 1.39 10.28
C ARG A 24 4.11 1.76 9.37
N VAL A 25 4.14 3.02 8.90
CA VAL A 25 5.25 3.61 8.15
C VAL A 25 6.51 3.65 9.03
N ALA A 26 6.39 3.95 10.31
CA ALA A 26 7.52 3.93 11.25
C ALA A 26 8.09 2.53 11.56
N GLY A 27 7.61 1.47 10.90
CA GLY A 27 8.17 0.12 11.06
C GLY A 27 7.34 -0.80 11.95
N LYS A 28 6.37 -0.27 12.72
CA LYS A 28 5.63 -1.07 13.71
C LYS A 28 4.74 -2.15 13.11
N THR A 29 4.60 -3.25 13.85
CA THR A 29 3.67 -4.35 13.61
C THR A 29 2.25 -3.95 14.02
N TYR A 30 1.24 -4.67 13.52
CA TYR A 30 -0.14 -4.40 13.93
C TYR A 30 -0.41 -4.64 15.42
N TRP A 31 0.37 -5.53 16.05
CA TRP A 31 0.31 -5.75 17.50
C TRP A 31 0.84 -4.54 18.27
N GLU A 32 2.02 -4.04 17.91
CA GLU A 32 2.57 -2.84 18.56
C GLU A 32 1.69 -1.61 18.32
N ILE A 33 1.06 -1.50 17.14
CA ILE A 33 0.09 -0.44 16.84
C ILE A 33 -1.18 -0.59 17.70
N ALA A 34 -1.68 -1.82 17.86
CA ALA A 34 -2.84 -2.11 18.69
C ALA A 34 -2.59 -1.72 20.15
N ASP A 35 -1.43 -2.11 20.69
CA ASP A 35 -1.00 -1.77 22.04
C ASP A 35 -0.87 -0.25 22.22
N GLU A 36 -0.19 0.42 21.29
CA GLU A 36 0.04 1.87 21.37
C GLU A 36 -1.24 2.71 21.20
N LEU A 37 -2.21 2.23 20.42
CA LEU A 37 -3.49 2.92 20.22
C LEU A 37 -4.59 2.47 21.18
N GLY A 38 -4.33 1.47 22.03
CA GLY A 38 -5.32 0.91 22.95
C GLY A 38 -6.52 0.28 22.24
N VAL A 39 -6.29 -0.41 21.13
CA VAL A 39 -7.33 -1.09 20.33
C VAL A 39 -7.01 -2.55 20.08
N SER A 40 -7.96 -3.31 19.55
CA SER A 40 -7.69 -4.71 19.16
C SER A 40 -6.75 -4.78 17.95
N TYR A 41 -6.01 -5.89 17.80
CA TYR A 41 -5.25 -6.20 16.59
C TYR A 41 -6.06 -6.01 15.31
N ARG A 42 -7.30 -6.52 15.30
CA ARG A 42 -8.20 -6.41 14.14
C ARG A 42 -8.55 -4.95 13.84
N THR A 43 -8.76 -4.14 14.87
CA THR A 43 -9.01 -2.70 14.73
C THR A 43 -7.78 -1.99 14.17
N ALA A 44 -6.59 -2.25 14.68
CA ALA A 44 -5.34 -1.67 14.18
C ALA A 44 -5.11 -2.01 12.70
N TYR A 45 -5.30 -3.28 12.32
CA TYR A 45 -5.23 -3.72 10.92
C TYR A 45 -6.23 -2.97 10.03
N LEU A 46 -7.50 -2.90 10.44
CA LEU A 46 -8.54 -2.20 9.68
C LEU A 46 -8.28 -0.70 9.60
N ASP A 47 -7.75 -0.10 10.65
CA ASP A 47 -7.47 1.33 10.68
C ASP A 47 -6.31 1.69 9.74
N VAL A 48 -5.25 0.88 9.71
CA VAL A 48 -4.17 1.01 8.72
C VAL A 48 -4.71 0.81 7.31
N LEU A 49 -5.52 -0.23 7.06
CA LEU A 49 -6.10 -0.50 5.75
C LEU A 49 -7.01 0.64 5.28
N ASN A 50 -7.86 1.17 6.17
CA ASN A 50 -8.77 2.26 5.85
C ASN A 50 -8.04 3.58 5.66
N ALA A 51 -6.94 3.81 6.39
CA ALA A 51 -6.04 4.92 6.12
C ALA A 51 -5.46 4.78 4.71
N TYR A 52 -4.90 3.61 4.37
CA TYR A 52 -4.34 3.33 3.04
C TYR A 52 -5.34 3.54 1.89
N LYS A 53 -6.60 3.15 2.08
CA LYS A 53 -7.68 3.34 1.09
C LYS A 53 -8.09 4.80 0.93
N ARG A 54 -8.00 5.61 1.99
CA ARG A 54 -8.28 7.06 1.94
C ARG A 54 -7.10 7.84 1.37
N THR A 55 -5.90 7.29 1.43
CA THR A 55 -4.65 7.91 0.96
C THR A 55 -4.38 7.77 -0.54
N ALA A 56 -5.42 7.68 -1.37
CA ALA A 56 -5.27 8.00 -2.80
C ALA A 56 -4.73 9.44 -3.02
N ASP A 57 -4.75 10.29 -1.98
CA ASP A 57 -4.23 11.66 -1.94
C ASP A 57 -2.83 11.82 -1.30
N LEU A 58 -2.03 10.75 -1.10
CA LEU A 58 -0.65 10.92 -0.63
C LEU A 58 0.25 11.48 -1.73
N SER A 59 1.26 12.26 -1.33
CA SER A 59 2.33 12.64 -2.24
C SER A 59 3.08 11.40 -2.73
N ASP A 60 3.61 11.43 -3.95
CA ASP A 60 4.43 10.34 -4.51
C ASP A 60 5.58 9.93 -3.56
N LEU A 61 6.07 10.89 -2.76
CA LEU A 61 7.12 10.67 -1.76
C LEU A 61 6.67 9.76 -0.60
N ASP A 62 5.42 9.83 -0.18
CA ASP A 62 4.91 9.00 0.93
C ASP A 62 4.61 7.57 0.47
N VAL A 63 4.13 7.42 -0.77
CA VAL A 63 3.96 6.11 -1.42
C VAL A 63 5.31 5.42 -1.59
N GLU A 64 6.33 6.15 -2.04
CA GLU A 64 7.68 5.61 -2.21
C GLU A 64 8.32 5.22 -0.87
N LYS A 65 8.15 6.01 0.19
CA LYS A 65 8.60 5.65 1.54
C LYS A 65 7.94 4.34 2.01
N ALA A 66 6.61 4.24 1.88
CA ALA A 66 5.88 3.03 2.27
C ALA A 66 6.33 1.80 1.47
N ARG A 67 6.53 1.94 0.15
CA ARG A 67 7.10 0.90 -0.71
C ARG A 67 8.46 0.45 -0.20
N ARG A 68 9.37 1.39 0.10
CA ARG A 68 10.72 1.09 0.59
C ARG A 68 10.72 0.33 1.91
N ILE A 69 9.90 0.75 2.87
CA ILE A 69 9.78 0.06 4.17
C ILE A 69 9.30 -1.37 3.99
N GLU A 70 8.33 -1.59 3.09
CA GLU A 70 7.82 -2.92 2.84
C GLU A 70 8.84 -3.81 2.11
N LEU A 71 9.61 -3.24 1.16
CA LEU A 71 10.74 -3.93 0.55
C LEU A 71 11.79 -4.34 1.60
N ASP A 72 12.13 -3.46 2.53
CA ASP A 72 13.09 -3.74 3.60
C ASP A 72 12.62 -4.89 4.52
N ARG A 73 11.32 -4.95 4.82
CA ARG A 73 10.72 -6.06 5.56
C ARG A 73 10.76 -7.37 4.77
N LEU A 74 10.44 -7.32 3.47
CA LEU A 74 10.48 -8.49 2.60
C LEU A 74 11.91 -9.02 2.46
N ASP A 75 12.92 -8.14 2.39
CA ASP A 75 14.33 -8.54 2.37
C ASP A 75 14.73 -9.27 3.66
N ARG A 76 14.29 -8.79 4.83
CA ARG A 76 14.52 -9.48 6.11
C ARG A 76 13.85 -10.85 6.18
N LEU A 77 12.62 -10.97 5.66
CA LEU A 77 11.92 -12.26 5.58
C LEU A 77 12.63 -13.20 4.60
N TYR A 78 13.07 -12.68 3.46
CA TYR A 78 13.80 -13.44 2.46
C TYR A 78 15.08 -14.04 3.03
N GLN A 79 15.90 -13.25 3.73
CA GLN A 79 17.14 -13.73 4.36
C GLN A 79 16.89 -14.92 5.30
N ARG A 80 15.81 -14.86 6.10
CA ARG A 80 15.43 -15.97 7.00
C ARG A 80 14.94 -17.20 6.23
N ALA A 81 14.11 -17.01 5.21
CA ALA A 81 13.64 -18.10 4.37
C ALA A 81 14.81 -18.76 3.61
N TRP A 82 15.73 -17.95 3.09
CA TRP A 82 16.88 -18.39 2.30
C TRP A 82 17.81 -19.33 3.07
N ALA A 83 18.08 -19.03 4.34
CA ALA A 83 18.85 -19.94 5.19
C ALA A 83 18.24 -21.36 5.27
N ALA A 84 16.91 -21.48 5.19
CA ALA A 84 16.24 -22.79 5.13
C ALA A 84 16.20 -23.38 3.71
N VAL A 85 16.22 -22.54 2.67
CA VAL A 85 16.37 -22.96 1.27
C VAL A 85 17.72 -23.65 1.06
N GLU A 86 18.80 -23.09 1.61
CA GLU A 86 20.15 -23.68 1.52
C GLU A 86 20.24 -25.08 2.15
N ASN A 87 19.35 -25.37 3.11
CA ASN A 87 19.22 -26.69 3.72
C ASN A 87 18.28 -27.65 2.95
N GLY A 88 17.81 -27.26 1.76
CA GLY A 88 16.99 -28.11 0.88
C GLY A 88 15.49 -28.14 1.23
N SER A 89 14.98 -27.24 2.07
CA SER A 89 13.56 -27.22 2.42
C SER A 89 12.69 -26.70 1.26
N LEU A 90 11.89 -27.59 0.67
CA LEU A 90 10.92 -27.24 -0.38
C LEU A 90 9.89 -26.20 0.09
N GLN A 91 9.49 -26.26 1.36
CA GLN A 91 8.57 -25.27 1.95
C GLN A 91 9.23 -23.88 2.06
N ALA A 92 10.53 -23.83 2.35
CA ALA A 92 11.27 -22.58 2.38
C ALA A 92 11.44 -22.00 0.97
N ILE A 93 11.63 -22.86 -0.05
CA ILE A 93 11.68 -22.46 -1.45
C ILE A 93 10.37 -21.80 -1.88
N ASP A 94 9.22 -22.41 -1.59
CA ASP A 94 7.90 -21.80 -1.87
C ASP A 94 7.74 -20.45 -1.16
N THR A 95 8.14 -20.38 0.11
CA THR A 95 8.09 -19.14 0.90
C THR A 95 8.97 -18.05 0.29
N ALA A 96 10.20 -18.39 -0.12
CA ALA A 96 11.13 -17.48 -0.77
C ALA A 96 10.58 -16.98 -2.12
N LEU A 97 10.01 -17.86 -2.93
CA LEU A 97 9.35 -17.50 -4.20
C LEU A 97 8.21 -16.50 -3.97
N ARG A 98 7.32 -16.74 -3.00
CA ARG A 98 6.22 -15.82 -2.65
C ARG A 98 6.72 -14.44 -2.22
N ILE A 99 7.83 -14.38 -1.49
CA ILE A 99 8.48 -13.12 -1.10
C ILE A 99 9.04 -12.40 -2.34
N ILE A 100 9.74 -13.11 -3.23
CA ILE A 100 10.27 -12.56 -4.50
C ILE A 100 9.12 -11.99 -5.36
N THR A 101 8.03 -12.74 -5.55
CA THR A 101 6.86 -12.29 -6.31
C THR A 101 6.29 -11.00 -5.73
N ARG A 102 6.16 -10.90 -4.39
CA ARG A 102 5.66 -9.67 -3.77
C ARG A 102 6.59 -8.48 -3.97
N ARG A 103 7.92 -8.70 -3.93
CA ARG A 103 8.92 -7.65 -4.21
C ARG A 103 8.82 -7.17 -5.66
N ALA A 104 8.73 -8.09 -6.61
CA ALA A 104 8.56 -7.76 -8.03
C ALA A 104 7.30 -6.93 -8.28
N ALA A 105 6.17 -7.29 -7.66
CA ALA A 105 4.92 -6.54 -7.75
C ALA A 105 5.05 -5.12 -7.16
N LEU A 106 5.72 -4.95 -6.01
CA LEU A 106 5.94 -3.63 -5.41
C LEU A 106 6.86 -2.72 -6.25
N GLN A 107 7.76 -3.32 -7.02
CA GLN A 107 8.71 -2.63 -7.91
C GLN A 107 8.19 -2.46 -9.34
N GLY A 108 7.03 -3.02 -9.67
CA GLY A 108 6.49 -2.98 -11.04
C GLY A 108 7.28 -3.85 -12.04
N LEU A 109 8.05 -4.82 -11.56
CA LEU A 109 8.79 -5.78 -12.40
C LEU A 109 7.91 -6.96 -12.86
N ASP A 110 6.71 -7.08 -12.29
CA ASP A 110 5.75 -8.11 -12.66
C ASP A 110 4.96 -7.65 -13.90
N THR A 111 5.20 -8.31 -15.04
CA THR A 111 4.64 -7.93 -16.36
C THR A 111 3.16 -8.27 -16.53
N ASN A 112 2.51 -8.83 -15.51
CA ASN A 112 1.07 -9.11 -15.48
C ASN A 112 0.20 -7.94 -14.97
N SER A 113 0.78 -6.76 -14.73
CA SER A 113 -0.03 -5.56 -14.40
C SER A 113 -0.60 -4.96 -15.70
N PRO A 114 -1.89 -4.55 -15.75
CA PRO A 114 -2.40 -3.80 -16.89
C PRO A 114 -1.54 -2.55 -17.11
N PRO A 115 -1.27 -2.17 -18.37
CA PRO A 115 -0.43 -1.02 -18.67
C PRO A 115 -0.99 0.23 -17.97
N PRO A 116 -0.13 1.19 -17.58
CA PRO A 116 -0.60 2.45 -17.01
C PRO A 116 -1.64 3.07 -17.94
N PRO A 117 -2.65 3.79 -17.41
CA PRO A 117 -3.65 4.47 -18.24
C PRO A 117 -2.91 5.33 -19.26
N GLN A 118 -3.00 4.96 -20.53
CA GLN A 118 -2.44 5.79 -21.58
C GLN A 118 -3.37 7.00 -21.69
N GLU A 119 -2.84 8.20 -21.40
CA GLU A 119 -3.51 9.43 -21.76
C GLU A 119 -3.72 9.42 -23.27
N HIS A 120 -4.92 9.06 -23.70
CA HIS A 120 -5.33 9.23 -25.07
C HIS A 120 -5.54 10.73 -25.26
N VAL A 121 -4.51 11.42 -25.72
CA VAL A 121 -4.66 12.77 -26.27
C VAL A 121 -5.52 12.62 -27.51
N ILE A 122 -6.83 12.81 -27.34
CA ILE A 122 -7.75 12.97 -28.46
C ILE A 122 -7.33 14.25 -29.16
N LYS A 123 -6.53 14.14 -30.22
CA LYS A 123 -6.36 15.22 -31.18
C LYS A 123 -7.69 15.35 -31.90
N VAL A 124 -8.48 16.34 -31.51
CA VAL A 124 -9.63 16.79 -32.30
C VAL A 124 -9.05 17.28 -33.63
N VAL A 125 -9.11 16.44 -34.66
CA VAL A 125 -8.79 16.84 -36.02
C VAL A 125 -9.91 17.79 -36.45
N GLY A 126 -9.52 18.97 -36.94
CA GLY A 126 -10.37 20.13 -37.13
C GLY A 126 -11.74 19.82 -37.74
N PHE A 127 -12.78 20.32 -37.06
CA PHE A 127 -14.11 20.43 -37.62
C PHE A 127 -14.11 21.61 -38.60
N ASP A 128 -14.31 21.33 -39.89
CA ASP A 128 -14.51 22.33 -40.93
C ASP A 128 -16.02 22.51 -41.17
N PRO A 129 -16.63 23.62 -40.70
CA PRO A 129 -18.07 23.83 -40.78
C PRO A 129 -18.58 24.11 -42.20
N GLU A 130 -17.71 24.34 -43.19
CA GLU A 130 -18.08 24.71 -44.57
C GLU A 130 -18.35 23.50 -45.49
N ARG A 131 -18.29 22.26 -44.97
CA ARG A 131 -18.46 21.02 -45.75
C ARG A 131 -19.83 20.33 -45.63
N LEU A 132 -20.91 21.06 -45.36
CA LEU A 132 -22.30 20.55 -45.46
C LEU A 132 -23.10 21.26 -46.54
#